data_AF-A0A9W8FFD8-F1
#
_entry.id   AF-A0A9W8FFD8-F1
#
_cell.length_a   1.000
_cell.length_b   1.000
_cell.length_c   1.000
_cell.angle_alpha   90.00
_cell.angle_beta   90.00
_cell.angle_gamma   90.00
#
_symmetry.space_group_name_H-M   'P 1'
#
loop_
_entity.id
_entity.type
_entity.pdbx_description
1 polymer ?
#
loop_
_entity_poly.entity_id
_entity_poly.type
_entity_poly.pdbx_seq_one_letter_code
_entity_poly.pdbx_strand_id
1 'polypeptide(L)'
;MFVYSWKDNPWRLPKGLVYFNKVTETVAGESLRETSRGDDEKLAPTSDVPAISTCILGRKTWEALSKRLQPLKFRYNIVITSDPHLLGEEEPKFTVTQPPIEVALKFIEDMDASSSAVAKQPVRIDRVFITGGGGIYEEVLKMDDCHIQVLITYVQLRGADKYNACDAFFPLLDTSKFKLQPYSRLEAGIWRL
;
A
#
# COMPACT_ATOMS: atom_id res chain seq x y z
N MET A 1 -12.10 -10.86 9.41
CA MET A 1 -11.46 -9.81 8.60
C MET A 1 -10.05 -9.71 9.10
N PHE A 2 -9.05 -9.96 8.26
CA PHE A 2 -7.71 -10.27 8.78
C PHE A 2 -6.61 -9.60 7.98
N VAL A 3 -5.61 -9.16 8.73
CA VAL A 3 -4.47 -8.36 8.29
C VAL A 3 -3.41 -9.27 7.69
N TYR A 4 -2.81 -8.84 6.58
CA TYR A 4 -1.60 -9.46 6.04
C TYR A 4 -0.44 -9.29 7.05
N SER A 5 -0.19 -10.29 7.89
CA SER A 5 1.17 -10.59 8.36
C SER A 5 1.85 -11.45 7.29
N TRP A 6 3.09 -11.16 6.92
CA TRP A 6 3.72 -11.75 5.73
C TRP A 6 4.49 -13.05 6.00
N LYS A 7 4.99 -13.24 7.22
CA LYS A 7 5.62 -14.50 7.68
C LYS A 7 4.65 -15.39 8.45
N ASP A 8 3.84 -14.77 9.31
CA ASP A 8 2.98 -15.47 10.28
C ASP A 8 1.50 -15.35 9.92
N ASN A 9 1.20 -15.29 8.62
CA ASN A 9 -0.19 -15.30 8.20
C ASN A 9 -0.82 -16.66 8.55
N PRO A 10 -2.00 -16.70 9.18
CA PRO A 10 -2.76 -17.94 9.40
C PRO A 10 -3.08 -18.74 8.11
N TRP A 11 -2.88 -18.17 6.91
CA TRP A 11 -2.98 -18.88 5.64
C TRP A 11 -1.93 -18.45 4.61
N ARG A 12 -1.67 -19.33 3.64
CA ARG A 12 -0.94 -18.98 2.41
C ARG A 12 -1.91 -18.93 1.24
N LEU A 13 -2.13 -17.73 0.70
CA LEU A 13 -3.02 -17.48 -0.44
C LEU A 13 -2.25 -16.82 -1.60
N PRO A 14 -1.58 -17.61 -2.47
CA PRO A 14 -0.78 -17.06 -3.58
C PRO A 14 -1.56 -16.12 -4.49
N LYS A 15 -2.82 -16.44 -4.82
CA LYS A 15 -3.69 -15.56 -5.63
C LYS A 15 -4.01 -14.23 -4.94
N GLY A 16 -4.15 -14.24 -3.61
CA GLY A 16 -4.35 -13.01 -2.83
C GLY A 16 -3.12 -12.11 -2.87
N LEU A 17 -1.92 -12.68 -2.88
CA LEU A 17 -0.68 -11.93 -3.06
C LEU A 17 -0.55 -11.35 -4.48
N VAL A 18 -0.89 -12.13 -5.51
CA VAL A 18 -0.93 -11.62 -6.89
C VAL A 18 -1.89 -10.44 -7.01
N TYR A 19 -3.06 -10.53 -6.38
CA TYR A 19 -4.03 -9.43 -6.34
C TYR A 19 -3.49 -8.20 -5.61
N PHE A 20 -2.91 -8.38 -4.42
CA PHE A 20 -2.27 -7.30 -3.66
C PHE A 20 -1.21 -6.57 -4.49
N ASN A 21 -0.32 -7.31 -5.16
CA ASN A 21 0.70 -6.74 -6.04
C ASN A 21 0.06 -5.99 -7.20
N LYS A 22 -0.89 -6.61 -7.90
CA LYS A 22 -1.60 -5.95 -9.01
C LYS A 22 -2.21 -4.63 -8.56
N VAL A 23 -2.86 -4.58 -7.41
CA VAL A 23 -3.53 -3.36 -6.90
C VAL A 23 -2.51 -2.29 -6.51
N THR A 24 -1.47 -2.66 -5.77
CA THR A 24 -0.51 -1.71 -5.19
C THR A 24 0.63 -1.31 -6.14
N GLU A 25 0.84 -2.04 -7.23
CA GLU A 25 1.84 -1.70 -8.27
C GLU A 25 1.21 -0.92 -9.44
N THR A 26 -0.12 -0.95 -9.61
CA THR A 26 -0.76 -0.24 -10.73
C THR A 26 -0.88 1.25 -10.44
N VAL A 27 -0.44 2.07 -11.38
CA VAL A 27 -0.55 3.54 -11.37
C VAL A 27 -1.65 3.98 -12.34
N ALA A 28 -2.43 5.00 -12.00
CA ALA A 28 -3.44 5.55 -12.90
C ALA A 28 -2.80 6.25 -14.12
N GLY A 29 -3.33 5.97 -15.31
CA GLY A 29 -2.88 6.59 -16.56
C GLY A 29 -1.70 5.89 -17.26
N GLU A 30 -1.04 4.94 -16.60
CA GLU A 30 0.04 4.17 -17.21
C GLU A 30 -0.38 2.70 -17.40
N SER A 31 -0.73 2.36 -18.65
CA SER A 31 -0.55 0.99 -19.13
C SER A 31 0.96 0.72 -19.24
N LEU A 32 1.63 0.45 -18.12
CA LEU A 32 2.97 -0.13 -18.17
C LEU A 32 2.83 -1.60 -18.59
N ARG A 33 2.58 -1.81 -19.89
CA ARG A 33 2.93 -2.98 -20.72
C ARG A 33 2.17 -2.91 -22.05
N GLU A 34 2.73 -2.21 -23.03
CA GLU A 34 2.70 -2.64 -24.43
C GLU A 34 4.12 -2.46 -24.96
N THR A 35 4.88 -3.55 -25.04
CA THR A 35 5.28 -4.14 -26.33
C THR A 35 5.74 -3.08 -27.33
N SER A 36 7.05 -3.04 -27.52
CA SER A 36 7.68 -2.43 -28.68
C SER A 36 6.97 -2.90 -29.95
N ARG A 37 6.24 -1.99 -30.62
CA ARG A 37 6.05 -1.88 -32.07
C ARG A 37 4.87 -0.95 -32.36
N GLY A 38 5.12 0.06 -33.21
CA GLY A 38 4.10 0.68 -34.04
C GLY A 38 3.92 2.16 -33.76
N ASP A 39 4.38 2.95 -34.72
CA ASP A 39 4.14 4.38 -34.85
C ASP A 39 2.62 4.68 -34.87
N ASP A 40 2.15 5.57 -34.00
CA ASP A 40 1.12 6.57 -34.31
C ASP A 40 0.91 7.55 -33.14
N GLU A 41 0.94 8.82 -33.49
CA GLU A 41 0.90 10.01 -32.66
C GLU A 41 -0.44 10.16 -31.91
N LYS A 42 -0.46 10.07 -30.57
CA LYS A 42 -1.53 10.64 -29.72
C LYS A 42 -1.17 10.77 -28.24
N LEU A 43 -1.15 12.04 -27.79
CA LEU A 43 -1.12 12.59 -26.42
C LEU A 43 -0.13 11.94 -25.42
N ALA A 44 1.07 12.55 -25.32
CA ALA A 44 2.02 12.28 -24.26
C ALA A 44 1.46 12.65 -22.87
N PRO A 45 1.68 11.82 -21.82
CA PRO A 45 1.55 12.28 -20.44
C PRO A 45 2.67 13.29 -20.16
N THR A 46 2.28 14.44 -19.61
CA THR A 46 3.04 15.69 -19.50
C THR A 46 3.98 15.76 -18.28
N SER A 47 4.75 14.71 -17.97
CA SER A 47 5.69 14.72 -16.83
C SER A 47 6.82 13.70 -17.02
N ASP A 48 8.07 14.17 -17.03
CA ASP A 48 9.28 13.32 -17.06
C ASP A 48 9.51 12.54 -15.75
N VAL A 49 8.74 12.86 -14.70
CA VAL A 49 8.83 12.21 -13.38
C VAL A 49 7.90 10.99 -13.35
N PRO A 50 8.43 9.77 -13.06
CA PRO A 50 7.61 8.56 -13.01
C PRO A 50 6.63 8.61 -11.84
N ALA A 51 5.41 8.15 -12.08
CA ALA A 51 4.40 8.01 -11.03
C ALA A 51 4.53 6.66 -10.32
N ILE A 52 4.30 6.64 -9.01
CA ILE A 52 4.43 5.44 -8.19
C ILE A 52 3.38 5.42 -7.07
N SER A 53 2.92 4.23 -6.71
CA SER A 53 2.13 4.05 -5.49
C SER A 53 3.01 3.96 -4.25
N THR A 54 2.54 4.53 -3.15
CA THR A 54 3.19 4.48 -1.84
C THR A 54 2.52 3.44 -0.96
N CYS A 55 3.31 2.56 -0.34
CA CYS A 55 2.86 1.63 0.68
C CYS A 55 3.40 2.05 2.05
N ILE A 56 2.48 2.31 2.98
CA ILE A 56 2.81 2.56 4.39
C ILE A 56 2.67 1.25 5.17
N LEU A 57 3.68 0.91 5.95
CA LEU A 57 3.77 -0.31 6.74
C LEU A 57 4.15 0.03 8.18
N GLY A 58 3.57 -0.65 9.17
CA GLY A 58 4.08 -0.63 10.54
C GLY A 58 5.37 -1.46 10.67
N ARG A 59 6.24 -1.10 11.61
CA ARG A 59 7.51 -1.81 11.89
C ARG A 59 7.37 -3.34 11.93
N LYS A 60 6.42 -3.87 12.70
CA LYS A 60 6.20 -5.33 12.81
C LYS A 60 5.85 -5.98 11.47
N THR A 61 5.06 -5.30 10.64
CA THR A 61 4.71 -5.78 9.30
C THR A 61 5.92 -5.77 8.39
N TRP A 62 6.75 -4.72 8.45
CA TRP A 62 8.01 -4.66 7.74
C TRP A 62 8.93 -5.82 8.13
N GLU A 63 9.21 -6.01 9.42
CA GLU A 63 10.08 -7.08 9.96
C GLU A 63 9.56 -8.49 9.61
N ALA A 64 8.24 -8.66 9.50
CA ALA A 64 7.62 -9.91 9.09
C ALA A 64 7.79 -10.23 7.60
N LEU A 65 8.16 -9.25 6.75
CA LEU A 65 8.50 -9.55 5.36
C LEU A 65 9.78 -10.41 5.29
N SER A 66 9.87 -11.27 4.27
CA SER A 66 11.14 -11.94 3.97
C SER A 66 12.12 -10.94 3.33
N LYS A 67 13.43 -11.17 3.45
CA LYS A 67 14.45 -10.32 2.79
C LYS A 67 14.27 -10.18 1.28
N ARG A 68 13.61 -11.15 0.62
CA ARG A 68 13.31 -11.09 -0.82
C ARG A 68 12.17 -10.11 -1.15
N LEU A 69 11.28 -9.86 -0.19
CA LEU A 69 10.13 -8.97 -0.32
C LEU A 69 10.36 -7.59 0.29
N GLN A 70 11.49 -7.38 0.98
CA GLN A 70 11.92 -6.07 1.46
C GLN A 70 12.92 -5.46 0.47
N PRO A 71 12.68 -4.25 -0.07
CA PRO A 71 11.42 -3.50 -0.04
C PRO A 71 10.36 -4.10 -0.98
N LEU A 72 9.09 -3.67 -0.83
CA LEU A 72 8.05 -4.00 -1.80
C LEU A 72 8.39 -3.32 -3.13
N LYS A 73 8.80 -4.10 -4.12
CA LYS A 73 9.30 -3.61 -5.42
C LYS A 73 8.25 -2.77 -6.15
N PHE A 74 8.68 -1.82 -6.99
CA PHE A 74 7.78 -0.96 -7.79
C PHE A 74 6.80 -0.09 -6.99
N ARG A 75 7.09 0.12 -5.70
CA ARG A 75 6.34 0.99 -4.79
C ARG A 75 7.31 1.83 -4.00
N TYR A 76 6.85 3.00 -3.54
CA TYR A 76 7.52 3.76 -2.50
C TYR A 76 7.14 3.16 -1.14
N ASN A 77 8.09 2.82 -0.29
CA ASN A 77 7.86 2.13 0.97
C ASN A 77 8.10 3.11 2.13
N ILE A 78 7.10 3.33 2.97
CA ILE A 78 7.25 4.11 4.20
C ILE A 78 7.03 3.17 5.38
N VAL A 79 8.04 3.04 6.23
CA VAL A 79 7.95 2.20 7.44
C VAL A 79 7.72 3.09 8.66
N ILE A 80 6.58 2.90 9.32
CA ILE A 80 6.24 3.60 10.56
C ILE A 80 7.03 3.01 11.71
N THR A 81 7.98 3.78 12.20
CA THR A 81 8.88 3.40 13.29
C THR A 81 9.53 4.64 13.90
N SER A 82 9.75 4.61 15.22
CA SER A 82 10.56 5.60 15.92
C SER A 82 12.07 5.31 15.85
N ASP A 83 12.45 4.15 15.33
CA ASP A 83 13.85 3.76 15.14
C ASP A 83 14.34 4.23 13.76
N PRO A 84 15.20 5.27 13.68
CA PRO A 84 15.71 5.78 12.41
C PRO A 84 16.70 4.81 11.74
N HIS A 85 17.25 3.84 12.48
CA HIS A 85 18.26 2.91 11.97
C HIS A 85 17.67 1.59 11.47
N LEU A 86 16.34 1.45 11.47
CA LEU A 86 15.66 0.20 11.08
C LEU A 86 16.05 -0.30 9.68
N LEU A 87 16.32 0.61 8.74
CA LEU A 87 16.66 0.27 7.35
C LEU A 87 18.14 -0.05 7.14
N GLY A 88 18.97 0.09 8.17
CA GLY A 88 20.43 -0.03 8.08
C GLY A 88 21.12 1.24 7.58
N GLU A 89 22.44 1.16 7.38
CA GLU A 89 23.26 2.31 6.95
C GLU A 89 22.98 2.73 5.50
N GLU A 90 22.69 1.76 4.62
CA GLU A 90 22.29 1.99 3.24
C GLU A 90 20.79 1.73 3.08
N GLU A 91 20.00 2.80 3.18
CA GLU A 91 18.56 2.73 2.97
C GLU A 91 18.23 2.17 1.58
N PRO A 92 17.32 1.19 1.47
CA PRO A 92 16.88 0.70 0.17
C PRO A 92 16.27 1.82 -0.68
N LYS A 93 16.45 1.75 -2.00
CA LYS A 93 15.81 2.69 -2.95
C LYS A 93 14.30 2.74 -2.71
N PHE A 94 13.73 3.94 -2.86
CA PHE A 94 12.31 4.21 -2.64
C PHE A 94 11.79 3.69 -1.28
N THR A 95 12.60 3.76 -0.23
CA THR A 95 12.23 3.29 1.12
C THR A 95 12.72 4.28 2.16
N VAL A 96 11.84 4.68 3.08
CA VAL A 96 12.17 5.59 4.19
C VAL A 96 11.46 5.15 5.47
N THR A 97 11.96 5.62 6.61
CA THR A 97 11.27 5.54 7.90
C THR A 97 10.58 6.86 8.23
N GLN A 98 9.42 6.80 8.87
CA GLN A 98 8.70 7.98 9.36
C GLN A 98 7.99 7.68 10.70
N PRO A 99 8.17 8.52 11.73
CA PRO A 99 7.34 8.48 12.93
C PRO A 99 6.48 9.76 13.13
N PRO A 100 5.22 9.70 13.59
CA PRO A 100 4.14 8.69 13.44
C PRO A 100 3.42 8.78 12.06
N ILE A 101 2.26 8.12 11.90
CA ILE A 101 1.51 8.05 10.62
C ILE A 101 1.16 9.42 10.05
N GLU A 102 0.83 10.39 10.89
CA GLU A 102 0.51 11.76 10.48
C GLU A 102 1.69 12.45 9.79
N VAL A 103 2.91 12.20 10.30
CA VAL A 103 4.14 12.72 9.70
C VAL A 103 4.43 12.03 8.36
N ALA A 104 4.14 10.73 8.24
CA ALA A 104 4.26 10.02 6.98
C ALA A 104 3.30 10.55 5.91
N LEU A 105 2.05 10.86 6.28
CA LEU A 105 1.06 11.44 5.37
C LEU A 105 1.49 12.84 4.91
N LYS A 106 1.92 13.69 5.84
CA LYS A 106 2.46 15.01 5.50
C LYS A 106 3.70 14.91 4.60
N PHE A 107 4.60 13.98 4.87
CA PHE A 107 5.78 13.74 4.03
C PHE A 107 5.38 13.38 2.59
N ILE A 108 4.31 12.60 2.41
CA ILE A 108 3.77 12.29 1.08
C ILE A 108 3.20 13.54 0.40
N GLU A 109 2.44 14.37 1.12
CA GLU A 109 1.90 15.63 0.60
C GLU A 109 3.02 16.58 0.15
N ASP A 110 4.07 16.72 0.96
CA ASP A 110 5.23 17.55 0.66
C ASP A 110 5.99 17.02 -0.58
N MET A 111 6.07 15.69 -0.74
CA MET A 111 6.66 15.05 -1.92
C MET A 111 5.87 15.29 -3.21
N ASP A 112 4.54 15.29 -3.13
CA ASP A 112 3.68 15.47 -4.31
C ASP A 112 3.56 16.96 -4.70
N ALA A 113 3.52 17.86 -3.71
CA ALA A 113 3.51 19.31 -3.92
C ALA A 113 4.85 19.84 -4.45
N SER A 114 5.96 19.25 -4.01
CA SER A 114 7.28 19.63 -4.50
C SER A 114 7.58 18.89 -5.80
N SER A 115 7.34 19.53 -6.94
CA SER A 115 7.82 19.06 -8.25
C SER A 115 9.37 19.02 -8.35
N SER A 116 10.11 19.02 -7.24
CA SER A 116 11.50 19.48 -7.22
C SER A 116 12.39 18.77 -6.18
N ALA A 117 13.50 18.25 -6.71
CA ALA A 117 14.89 18.33 -6.23
C ALA A 117 15.31 17.84 -4.82
N VAL A 118 14.41 17.61 -3.86
CA VAL A 118 14.79 17.25 -2.48
C VAL A 118 14.87 15.74 -2.26
N ALA A 119 14.07 14.95 -2.99
CA ALA A 119 14.14 13.51 -2.92
C ALA A 119 15.34 12.99 -3.72
N LYS A 120 16.13 12.08 -3.12
CA LYS A 120 17.18 11.32 -3.82
C LYS A 120 16.65 10.64 -5.10
N GLN A 121 15.33 10.43 -5.18
CA GLN A 121 14.63 9.81 -6.30
C GLN A 121 13.30 10.53 -6.54
N PRO A 122 13.20 11.45 -7.52
CA PRO A 122 11.97 12.17 -7.80
C PRO A 122 10.91 11.22 -8.35
N VAL A 123 9.72 11.26 -7.75
CA VAL A 123 8.55 10.47 -8.15
C VAL A 123 7.29 11.29 -7.91
N ARG A 124 6.26 11.07 -8.73
CA ARG A 124 4.90 11.57 -8.45
C ARG A 124 4.16 10.51 -7.67
N ILE A 125 3.44 10.89 -6.61
CA ILE A 125 2.67 9.90 -5.85
C ILE A 125 1.32 9.70 -6.56
N ASP A 126 1.03 8.47 -6.95
CA ASP A 126 -0.27 8.12 -7.55
C ASP A 126 -1.32 7.87 -6.47
N ARG A 127 -0.97 7.01 -5.51
CA ARG A 127 -1.87 6.52 -4.45
C ARG A 127 -1.09 6.18 -3.20
N VAL A 128 -1.78 6.28 -2.07
CA VAL A 128 -1.27 5.81 -0.78
C VAL A 128 -2.06 4.58 -0.34
N PHE A 129 -1.34 3.50 -0.06
CA PHE A 129 -1.87 2.27 0.48
C PHE A 129 -1.36 2.07 1.89
N ILE A 130 -2.28 1.98 2.85
CA ILE A 130 -1.95 1.45 4.17
C ILE A 130 -1.97 -0.07 4.06
N THR A 131 -0.82 -0.71 4.26
CA THR A 131 -0.66 -2.17 4.03
C THR A 131 -0.47 -2.96 5.32
N GLY A 132 -0.78 -2.33 6.46
CA GLY A 132 -0.80 -2.91 7.79
C GLY A 132 0.32 -2.38 8.68
N GLY A 133 0.46 -2.83 9.92
CA GLY A 133 -0.34 -3.87 10.60
C GLY A 133 -1.59 -3.34 11.30
N GLY A 134 -2.16 -4.14 12.20
CA GLY A 134 -3.40 -3.83 12.92
C GLY A 134 -3.41 -2.47 13.62
N GLY A 135 -2.31 -2.09 14.28
CA GLY A 135 -2.20 -0.77 14.93
C GLY A 135 -2.28 0.40 13.94
N ILE A 136 -1.58 0.31 12.79
CA ILE A 136 -1.63 1.34 11.76
C ILE A 136 -3.02 1.42 11.13
N TYR A 137 -3.69 0.29 10.91
CA TYR A 137 -5.08 0.30 10.46
C TYR A 137 -6.00 0.98 11.47
N GLU A 138 -5.81 0.72 12.77
CA GLU A 138 -6.63 1.30 13.81
C GLU A 138 -6.47 2.83 13.88
N GLU A 139 -5.23 3.33 13.78
CA GLU A 139 -4.94 4.76 13.75
C GLU A 139 -5.58 5.43 12.54
N VAL A 140 -5.38 4.89 11.33
CA VAL A 140 -5.92 5.48 10.10
C VAL A 140 -7.45 5.43 10.06
N LEU A 141 -8.07 4.34 10.49
CA LEU A 141 -9.54 4.22 10.49
C LEU A 141 -10.24 5.17 11.48
N LYS A 142 -9.51 5.72 12.46
CA LYS A 142 -10.01 6.75 13.37
C LYS A 142 -9.98 8.16 12.78
N MET A 143 -9.20 8.38 11.72
CA MET A 143 -9.11 9.68 11.05
C MET A 143 -10.46 10.08 10.44
N ASP A 144 -10.73 11.38 10.40
CA ASP A 144 -11.91 11.94 9.77
C ASP A 144 -11.59 12.41 8.35
N ASP A 145 -11.35 11.43 7.47
CA ASP A 145 -11.03 11.66 6.06
C ASP A 145 -11.95 10.82 5.17
N CYS A 146 -12.74 11.50 4.35
CA CYS A 146 -13.72 10.89 3.46
C CYS A 146 -13.09 10.17 2.26
N HIS A 147 -11.79 10.36 2.01
CA HIS A 147 -11.07 9.68 0.92
C HIS A 147 -10.59 8.28 1.31
N ILE A 148 -10.67 7.91 2.59
CA ILE A 148 -10.25 6.57 3.05
C ILE A 148 -11.20 5.51 2.48
N GLN A 149 -10.63 4.63 1.66
CA GLN A 149 -11.31 3.44 1.12
C GLN A 149 -10.63 2.17 1.64
N VAL A 150 -11.43 1.13 1.91
CA VAL A 150 -10.92 -0.15 2.42
C VAL A 150 -11.12 -1.25 1.39
N LEU A 151 -10.02 -1.76 0.85
CA LEU A 151 -10.00 -2.94 -0.02
C LEU A 151 -9.81 -4.20 0.84
N ILE A 152 -10.87 -5.01 0.94
CA ILE A 152 -10.89 -6.16 1.86
C ILE A 152 -10.99 -7.46 1.07
N THR A 153 -10.06 -8.37 1.36
CA THR A 153 -10.17 -9.76 0.91
C THR A 153 -10.85 -10.59 2.00
N TYR A 154 -12.07 -11.06 1.74
CA TYR A 154 -12.77 -11.98 2.64
C TYR A 154 -12.21 -13.40 2.46
N VAL A 155 -11.58 -13.92 3.52
CA VAL A 155 -11.06 -15.29 3.56
C VAL A 155 -11.97 -16.11 4.45
N GLN A 156 -12.63 -17.11 3.87
CA GLN A 156 -13.40 -18.11 4.61
C GLN A 156 -12.52 -19.35 4.84
N LEU A 157 -12.26 -19.67 6.11
CA LEU A 157 -11.50 -20.85 6.47
C LEU A 157 -12.44 -22.04 6.61
N ARG A 158 -11.98 -23.21 6.16
CA ARG A 158 -12.66 -24.48 6.41
C ARG A 158 -12.05 -25.13 7.66
N GLY A 159 -12.90 -25.48 8.63
CA GLY A 159 -12.53 -26.06 9.92
C GLY A 159 -12.45 -25.01 11.04
N ALA A 160 -13.13 -25.28 12.17
CA ALA A 160 -13.26 -24.35 13.30
C ALA A 160 -11.92 -24.03 13.96
N ASP A 161 -11.00 -25.01 14.02
CA ASP A 161 -9.74 -24.89 14.75
C ASP A 161 -8.75 -23.89 14.14
N LYS A 162 -8.96 -23.47 12.88
CA LYS A 162 -8.07 -22.52 12.19
C LYS A 162 -8.26 -21.07 12.62
N TYR A 163 -9.43 -20.72 13.19
CA TYR A 163 -9.67 -19.37 13.68
C TYR A 163 -8.93 -19.09 15.00
N ASN A 164 -8.73 -20.12 15.82
CA ASN A 164 -8.06 -20.03 17.13
C ASN A 164 -6.55 -19.73 17.04
N ALA A 165 -5.97 -19.80 15.83
CA ALA A 165 -4.56 -19.51 15.59
C ALA A 165 -4.28 -18.02 15.28
N CYS A 166 -5.29 -17.16 15.26
CA CYS A 166 -5.13 -15.73 14.98
C CYS A 166 -4.89 -14.94 16.28
N ASP A 167 -3.83 -14.15 16.34
CA ASP A 167 -3.46 -13.29 17.47
C ASP A 167 -3.68 -11.79 17.20
N ALA A 168 -3.98 -11.43 15.94
CA ALA A 168 -4.27 -10.08 15.50
C ALA A 168 -5.54 -10.04 14.63
N PHE A 169 -6.36 -9.01 14.84
CA PHE A 169 -7.62 -8.82 14.16
C PHE A 169 -7.64 -7.47 13.45
N PHE A 170 -8.29 -7.41 12.28
CA PHE A 170 -8.52 -6.12 11.61
C PHE A 170 -9.54 -5.31 12.45
N PRO A 171 -9.33 -3.99 12.63
CA PRO A 171 -10.23 -3.15 13.42
C PRO A 171 -11.67 -3.17 12.90
N LEU A 172 -12.66 -3.03 13.77
CA LEU A 172 -14.04 -2.93 13.33
C LEU A 172 -14.25 -1.64 12.52
N LEU A 173 -14.90 -1.77 11.37
CA LEU A 173 -15.25 -0.61 10.56
C LEU A 173 -16.51 0.06 11.12
N ASP A 174 -16.42 1.36 11.34
CA ASP A 174 -17.58 2.18 11.72
C ASP A 174 -18.55 2.25 10.54
N THR A 175 -19.70 1.58 10.67
CA THR A 175 -20.74 1.53 9.63
C THR A 175 -21.43 2.87 9.37
N SER A 176 -21.25 3.87 10.24
CA SER A 176 -21.69 5.24 9.96
C SER A 176 -20.76 5.98 8.99
N LYS A 177 -19.48 5.59 8.95
CA LYS A 177 -18.45 6.15 8.06
C LYS A 177 -18.25 5.33 6.79
N PHE A 178 -18.30 4.01 6.91
CA PHE A 178 -17.98 3.08 5.83
C PHE A 178 -19.21 2.33 5.34
N LYS A 179 -19.39 2.30 4.02
CA LYS A 179 -20.44 1.53 3.35
C LYS A 179 -19.84 0.56 2.34
N LEU A 180 -20.25 -0.71 2.40
CA LEU A 180 -19.86 -1.72 1.42
C LEU A 180 -20.32 -1.31 0.02
N GLN A 181 -19.40 -1.36 -0.93
CA GLN A 181 -19.65 -1.07 -2.33
C GLN A 181 -19.87 -2.35 -3.15
N PRO A 182 -20.64 -2.29 -4.25
CA PRO A 182 -20.81 -3.44 -5.15
C PRO A 182 -19.48 -3.94 -5.71
N TYR A 183 -19.35 -5.25 -5.88
CA TYR A 183 -18.15 -5.89 -6.44
C TYR A 183 -17.79 -5.37 -7.83
N SER A 184 -18.78 -5.00 -8.64
CA SER A 184 -18.57 -4.42 -9.97
C SER A 184 -17.74 -3.12 -9.94
N ARG A 185 -17.79 -2.33 -8.87
CA ARG A 185 -16.91 -1.16 -8.70
C ARG A 185 -15.45 -1.57 -8.50
N LEU A 186 -15.22 -2.71 -7.85
CA LEU A 186 -13.88 -3.26 -7.67
C LEU A 186 -13.30 -3.70 -9.02
N GLU A 187 -14.10 -4.42 -9.81
CA GLU A 187 -13.72 -4.94 -11.14
C GLU A 187 -13.48 -3.83 -12.16
N ALA A 188 -14.37 -2.83 -12.17
CA ALA A 188 -14.23 -1.65 -13.03
C ALA A 188 -13.06 -0.74 -12.60
N GLY A 189 -12.35 -1.07 -11.51
CA GLY A 189 -11.27 -0.24 -11.00
C GLY A 189 -11.76 1.10 -10.46
N ILE A 190 -13.04 1.26 -10.13
CA ILE A 190 -13.63 2.55 -9.72
C ILE A 190 -13.11 2.99 -8.34
N TRP A 191 -12.58 2.07 -7.53
CA TRP A 191 -11.76 2.41 -6.35
C TRP A 191 -10.51 3.23 -6.70
N ARG A 192 -10.21 3.38 -8.00
CA ARG A 192 -9.12 4.19 -8.51
C ARG A 192 -9.52 5.64 -8.78
N LEU A 193 -10.81 5.97 -8.82
CA LEU A 193 -11.36 7.27 -9.18
C LEU A 193 -11.69 8.11 -7.95
#